data_AF-M9LCE6-F1
#
_entry.id   AF-M9LCE6-F1
#
_cell.length_a   1.000
_cell.length_b   1.000
_cell.length_c   1.000
_cell.angle_alpha   90.00
_cell.angle_beta   90.00
_cell.angle_gamma   90.00
#
_symmetry.space_group_name_H-M   'P 1'
#
loop_
_entity.id
_entity.type
_entity.pdbx_description
1 polymer ?
#
loop_
_entity_poly.entity_id
_entity_poly.type
_entity_poly.pdbx_seq_one_letter_code
_entity_poly.pdbx_strand_id
1 'polypeptide(L)'
;MKIIEISYPPYVGVDVNNSNIDAFVDMEDGVSYTVTLWTPNNYYWYMDKEKINHVQYGGLCIHVKSLTEDNINKAIEDYARDEAYFLKLSFLWGMRYGALSVEEMNRIIRTINNRSFLWEGAPDNELHELDINDIEYPLYYKYGNKDDGCTTVLVKANDGMTYKTTVVTPNYYYWYMRENGIGYMPASPPHLMVRSLTKEYIQQALEYCLEDNGYNLKFNFIAQNGYFDMKKMNKMLAEIKKEQNEFRQDE
;
A
#
# COMPACT_ATOMS: atom_id res chain seq x y z
N MET A 1 -18.75 -6.82 -4.96
CA MET A 1 -18.48 -8.03 -5.74
C MET A 1 -18.50 -9.21 -4.80
N LYS A 2 -18.88 -10.39 -5.27
CA LYS A 2 -18.88 -11.62 -4.48
C LYS A 2 -17.58 -12.41 -4.69
N ILE A 3 -17.08 -12.94 -3.58
CA ILE A 3 -16.02 -13.95 -3.56
C ILE A 3 -16.66 -15.29 -3.94
N ILE A 4 -16.05 -16.00 -4.89
CA ILE A 4 -16.39 -17.38 -5.25
C ILE A 4 -15.61 -18.32 -4.33
N GLU A 5 -14.29 -18.12 -4.24
CA GLU A 5 -13.38 -18.99 -3.50
C GLU A 5 -12.19 -18.19 -2.96
N ILE A 6 -11.72 -18.59 -1.78
CA ILE A 6 -10.43 -18.17 -1.23
C ILE A 6 -9.59 -19.44 -1.09
N SER A 7 -8.41 -19.44 -1.70
CA SER A 7 -7.45 -20.53 -1.55
C SER A 7 -6.07 -19.98 -1.20
N TYR A 8 -5.25 -20.78 -0.53
CA TYR A 8 -3.89 -20.41 -0.16
C TYR A 8 -3.03 -21.68 0.00
N PRO A 9 -1.70 -21.58 -0.15
CA PRO A 9 -0.80 -22.71 0.03
C PRO A 9 -0.94 -23.34 1.43
N PRO A 10 -0.67 -24.65 1.57
CA PRO A 10 -0.72 -25.31 2.88
C PRO A 10 0.32 -24.71 3.84
N TYR A 11 -0.05 -24.55 5.12
CA TYR A 11 0.78 -23.94 6.18
C TYR A 11 2.01 -24.74 6.63
N VAL A 12 2.54 -25.63 5.80
CA VAL A 12 3.68 -26.48 6.18
C VAL A 12 4.90 -25.60 6.45
N GLY A 13 5.32 -25.52 7.72
CA GLY A 13 6.46 -24.71 8.15
C GLY A 13 6.17 -23.21 8.33
N VAL A 14 4.92 -22.78 8.23
CA VAL A 14 4.52 -21.38 8.43
C VAL A 14 4.32 -21.09 9.91
N ASP A 15 5.00 -20.06 10.44
CA ASP A 15 4.68 -19.53 11.77
C ASP A 15 3.47 -18.60 11.65
N VAL A 16 2.31 -19.09 12.10
CA VAL A 16 1.06 -18.35 12.02
C VAL A 16 1.08 -16.99 12.72
N ASN A 17 2.04 -16.71 13.60
CA ASN A 17 2.18 -15.42 14.29
C ASN A 17 3.36 -14.57 13.79
N ASN A 18 4.18 -15.08 12.86
CA ASN A 18 5.39 -14.42 12.38
C ASN A 18 5.76 -14.89 10.96
N SER A 19 4.82 -14.76 10.03
CA SER A 19 5.03 -15.05 8.62
C SER A 19 4.11 -14.20 7.75
N ASN A 20 4.29 -14.35 6.44
CA ASN A 20 3.34 -13.95 5.41
C ASN A 20 2.94 -15.16 4.56
N ILE A 21 1.81 -15.05 3.86
CA ILE A 21 1.37 -16.02 2.86
C ILE A 21 0.68 -15.29 1.72
N ASP A 22 0.67 -15.89 0.54
CA ASP A 22 -0.21 -15.45 -0.54
C ASP A 22 -1.55 -16.20 -0.45
N ALA A 23 -2.62 -15.48 -0.77
CA ALA A 23 -3.95 -16.04 -0.99
C ALA A 23 -4.43 -15.66 -2.39
N PHE A 24 -5.16 -16.58 -3.01
CA PHE A 24 -5.82 -16.42 -4.29
C PHE A 24 -7.31 -16.25 -4.03
N VAL A 25 -7.88 -15.18 -4.55
CA VAL A 25 -9.28 -14.80 -4.34
C VAL A 25 -9.97 -14.80 -5.69
N ASP A 26 -10.75 -15.84 -5.96
CA ASP A 26 -11.56 -15.93 -7.16
C ASP A 26 -12.84 -15.13 -6.96
N MET A 27 -13.09 -14.16 -7.82
CA MET A 27 -14.22 -13.24 -7.73
C MET A 27 -15.22 -13.47 -8.86
N GLU A 28 -16.47 -13.03 -8.66
CA GLU A 28 -17.55 -13.20 -9.65
C GLU A 28 -17.32 -12.47 -10.99
N ASP A 29 -16.36 -11.54 -11.06
CA ASP A 29 -15.92 -10.91 -12.31
C ASP A 29 -15.02 -11.84 -13.16
N GLY A 30 -14.66 -13.00 -12.63
CA GLY A 30 -13.80 -14.00 -13.25
C GLY A 30 -12.32 -13.62 -13.22
N VAL A 31 -11.90 -12.73 -12.33
CA VAL A 31 -10.49 -12.43 -12.04
C VAL A 31 -10.08 -13.19 -10.77
N SER A 32 -8.92 -13.84 -10.82
CA SER A 32 -8.25 -14.42 -9.65
C SER A 32 -7.25 -13.40 -9.11
N TYR A 33 -7.56 -12.80 -7.96
CA TYR A 33 -6.69 -11.80 -7.31
C TYR A 33 -5.68 -12.50 -6.41
N THR A 34 -4.39 -12.24 -6.60
CA THR A 34 -3.34 -12.67 -5.66
C THR A 34 -3.08 -11.55 -4.66
N VAL A 35 -3.20 -11.84 -3.37
CA VAL A 35 -2.89 -10.92 -2.28
C VAL A 35 -1.97 -11.56 -1.25
N THR A 36 -1.04 -10.78 -0.72
CA THR A 36 -0.16 -11.25 0.36
C THR A 36 -0.70 -10.78 1.71
N LEU A 37 -0.89 -11.73 2.63
CA LEU A 37 -1.27 -11.48 4.02
C LEU A 37 -0.03 -11.46 4.90
N TRP A 38 0.08 -10.46 5.77
CA TRP A 38 1.22 -10.26 6.66
C TRP A 38 0.79 -10.23 8.12
N THR A 39 1.53 -10.93 8.97
CA THR A 39 1.50 -10.71 10.42
C THR A 39 2.40 -9.53 10.80
N PRO A 40 2.05 -8.71 11.81
CA PRO A 40 2.89 -7.58 12.18
C PRO A 40 4.30 -7.99 12.62
N ASN A 41 4.49 -9.15 13.28
CA ASN A 41 5.83 -9.62 13.65
C ASN A 41 6.74 -9.87 12.44
N ASN A 42 6.17 -10.29 11.30
CA ASN A 42 6.95 -10.57 10.11
C ASN A 42 7.70 -9.33 9.60
N TYR A 43 7.17 -8.13 9.87
CA TYR A 43 7.89 -6.88 9.59
C TYR A 43 9.16 -6.73 10.41
N TYR A 44 9.14 -7.06 11.71
CA TYR A 44 10.35 -7.01 12.52
C TYR A 44 11.37 -8.04 12.06
N TRP A 45 10.94 -9.27 11.78
CA TRP A 45 11.83 -10.29 11.21
C TRP A 45 12.47 -9.82 9.89
N TYR A 46 11.68 -9.24 8.99
CA TYR A 46 12.16 -8.71 7.71
C TYR A 46 13.16 -7.56 7.92
N MET A 47 12.82 -6.58 8.76
CA MET A 47 13.68 -5.45 9.08
C MET A 47 15.01 -5.91 9.73
N ASP A 48 14.97 -6.90 10.62
CA ASP A 48 16.18 -7.47 11.24
C ASP A 48 17.05 -8.21 10.22
N LYS A 49 16.42 -9.03 9.36
CA LYS A 49 17.11 -9.82 8.33
C LYS A 49 17.80 -8.92 7.31
N GLU A 50 17.09 -7.93 6.79
CA GLU A 50 17.60 -7.00 5.78
C GLU A 50 18.41 -5.84 6.38
N LYS A 51 18.50 -5.76 7.72
CA LYS A 51 19.22 -4.72 8.48
C LYS A 51 18.74 -3.30 8.14
N ILE A 52 17.43 -3.15 8.02
CA ILE A 52 16.74 -1.89 7.72
C ILE A 52 15.80 -1.51 8.88
N ASN A 53 15.35 -0.25 8.90
CA ASN A 53 14.45 0.29 9.94
C ASN A 53 13.08 0.71 9.39
N HIS A 54 12.83 0.39 8.14
CA HIS A 54 11.56 0.58 7.46
C HIS A 54 11.37 -0.59 6.51
N VAL A 55 10.14 -0.83 6.08
CA VAL A 55 9.89 -1.82 5.05
C VAL A 55 9.76 -1.06 3.75
N GLN A 56 10.57 -1.46 2.76
CA GLN A 56 10.40 -1.03 1.37
C GLN A 56 8.93 -1.16 1.02
N TYR A 57 8.38 -0.18 0.32
CA TYR A 57 6.98 -0.17 -0.07
C TYR A 57 6.69 -1.37 -0.99
N GLY A 58 6.39 -2.51 -0.37
CA GLY A 58 6.25 -3.81 -1.00
C GLY A 58 4.80 -4.23 -0.91
N GLY A 59 4.01 -3.83 -1.91
CA GLY A 59 2.64 -4.25 -2.04
C GLY A 59 1.67 -3.65 -1.03
N LEU A 60 0.45 -3.46 -1.48
CA LEU A 60 -0.71 -3.26 -0.62
C LEU A 60 -1.05 -4.61 0.06
N CYS A 61 -0.28 -4.96 1.09
CA CYS A 61 -0.48 -6.19 1.84
C CYS A 61 -1.72 -6.10 2.74
N ILE A 62 -2.39 -7.23 2.98
CA ILE A 62 -3.47 -7.34 3.97
C ILE A 62 -2.86 -7.74 5.31
N HIS A 63 -3.19 -7.05 6.40
CA HIS A 63 -2.60 -7.33 7.72
C HIS A 63 -3.55 -8.12 8.60
N VAL A 64 -3.09 -9.25 9.10
CA VAL A 64 -3.84 -10.12 10.03
C VAL A 64 -3.04 -10.33 11.30
N LYS A 65 -3.74 -10.45 12.43
CA LYS A 65 -3.12 -10.68 13.74
C LYS A 65 -2.31 -11.97 13.76
N SER A 66 -2.87 -13.00 13.14
CA SER A 66 -2.26 -14.30 12.90
C SER A 66 -2.88 -14.91 11.65
N LEU A 67 -2.15 -15.79 10.97
CA LEU A 67 -2.53 -16.47 9.74
C LEU A 67 -3.51 -17.63 10.00
N THR A 68 -4.59 -17.38 10.72
CA THR A 68 -5.69 -18.33 10.88
C THR A 68 -6.70 -18.14 9.76
N GLU A 69 -7.39 -19.21 9.37
CA GLU A 69 -8.45 -19.18 8.37
C GLU A 69 -9.50 -18.10 8.66
N ASP A 70 -9.96 -17.99 9.92
CA ASP A 70 -10.93 -16.98 10.33
C ASP A 70 -10.43 -15.54 10.11
N ASN A 71 -9.17 -15.24 10.44
CA ASN A 71 -8.61 -13.91 10.24
C ASN A 71 -8.41 -13.59 8.75
N ILE A 72 -7.95 -14.57 7.97
CA ILE A 72 -7.71 -14.43 6.53
C ILE A 72 -9.03 -14.20 5.81
N ASN A 73 -10.03 -15.04 6.04
CA ASN A 73 -11.33 -14.94 5.38
C ASN A 73 -12.00 -13.61 5.69
N LYS A 74 -12.07 -13.21 6.97
CA LYS A 74 -12.65 -11.92 7.37
C LYS A 74 -11.91 -10.72 6.77
N ALA A 75 -10.59 -10.78 6.70
CA ALA A 75 -9.82 -9.70 6.09
C ALA A 75 -10.09 -9.59 4.58
N ILE A 76 -10.09 -10.71 3.86
CA ILE A 76 -10.38 -10.74 2.41
C ILE A 76 -11.82 -10.30 2.13
N GLU A 77 -12.79 -10.77 2.91
CA GLU A 77 -14.19 -10.32 2.83
C GLU A 77 -14.31 -8.80 3.01
N ASP A 78 -13.58 -8.22 3.97
CA ASP A 78 -13.55 -6.78 4.22
C ASP A 78 -12.98 -5.99 3.03
N TYR A 79 -11.89 -6.50 2.43
CA TYR A 79 -11.24 -5.93 1.25
C TYR A 79 -12.04 -6.10 -0.05
N ALA A 80 -12.94 -7.09 -0.10
CA ALA A 80 -13.84 -7.34 -1.22
C ALA A 80 -15.11 -6.46 -1.22
N ARG A 81 -15.33 -5.69 -0.14
CA ARG A 81 -16.41 -4.67 -0.07
C ARG A 81 -16.19 -3.55 -1.09
N ASP A 82 -17.22 -2.74 -1.30
CA ASP A 82 -17.16 -1.52 -2.14
C ASP A 82 -16.59 -1.80 -3.53
N GLU A 83 -17.18 -2.78 -4.22
CA GLU A 83 -16.73 -3.24 -5.55
C GLU A 83 -15.28 -3.75 -5.57
N ALA A 84 -14.81 -4.26 -4.44
CA ALA A 84 -13.47 -4.79 -4.22
C ALA A 84 -12.37 -3.74 -4.49
N TYR A 85 -12.64 -2.45 -4.20
CA TYR A 85 -11.73 -1.33 -4.50
C TYR A 85 -10.30 -1.59 -4.01
N PHE A 86 -10.13 -1.94 -2.73
CA PHE A 86 -8.81 -2.16 -2.15
C PHE A 86 -8.16 -3.46 -2.62
N LEU A 87 -8.95 -4.50 -2.94
CA LEU A 87 -8.43 -5.72 -3.55
C LEU A 87 -7.85 -5.44 -4.95
N LYS A 88 -8.56 -4.65 -5.75
CA LYS A 88 -8.10 -4.22 -7.09
C LYS A 88 -6.86 -3.36 -7.00
N LEU A 89 -6.83 -2.40 -6.08
CA LEU A 89 -5.63 -1.60 -5.85
C LEU A 89 -4.45 -2.46 -5.42
N SER A 90 -4.67 -3.45 -4.56
CA SER A 90 -3.63 -4.37 -4.11
C SER A 90 -3.04 -5.17 -5.27
N PHE A 91 -3.90 -5.77 -6.08
CA PHE A 91 -3.51 -6.62 -7.20
C PHE A 91 -2.86 -5.85 -8.36
N LEU A 92 -3.35 -4.64 -8.67
CA LEU A 92 -2.82 -3.82 -9.75
C LEU A 92 -1.59 -3.00 -9.33
N TRP A 93 -1.28 -2.94 -8.03
CA TRP A 93 -0.12 -2.18 -7.55
C TRP A 93 1.17 -2.69 -8.21
N GLY A 94 2.03 -1.76 -8.60
CA GLY A 94 3.30 -2.06 -9.27
C GLY A 94 3.21 -2.26 -10.79
N MET A 95 2.01 -2.34 -11.37
CA MET A 95 1.85 -2.46 -12.82
C MET A 95 2.29 -1.22 -13.59
N ARG A 96 2.25 -0.02 -12.97
CA ARG A 96 2.85 1.23 -13.50
C ARG A 96 2.34 1.71 -14.88
N TYR A 97 1.22 1.16 -15.36
CA TYR A 97 0.53 1.63 -16.56
C TYR A 97 -0.96 1.88 -16.27
N GLY A 98 -1.67 2.44 -17.26
CA GLY A 98 -3.12 2.65 -17.16
C GLY A 98 -3.50 3.58 -16.02
N ALA A 99 -4.37 3.11 -15.11
CA ALA A 99 -4.81 3.87 -13.94
C ALA A 99 -3.69 4.17 -12.93
N LEU A 100 -2.60 3.40 -12.98
CA LEU A 100 -1.48 3.49 -12.06
C LEU A 100 -0.20 4.02 -12.74
N SER A 101 -0.29 4.65 -13.91
CA SER A 101 0.89 5.29 -14.51
C SER A 101 1.29 6.56 -13.74
N VAL A 102 2.58 6.89 -13.74
CA VAL A 102 3.07 8.15 -13.13
C VAL A 102 2.39 9.36 -13.76
N GLU A 103 2.14 9.35 -15.07
CA GLU A 103 1.44 10.42 -15.78
C GLU A 103 0.01 10.61 -15.26
N GLU A 104 -0.74 9.52 -15.10
CA GLU A 104 -2.11 9.56 -14.58
C GLU A 104 -2.13 10.02 -13.12
N MET A 105 -1.19 9.53 -12.30
CA MET A 105 -1.04 9.97 -10.92
C MET A 105 -0.71 11.46 -10.84
N ASN A 106 0.22 11.96 -11.67
CA ASN A 106 0.54 13.39 -11.76
C ASN A 106 -0.72 14.20 -12.13
N ARG A 107 -1.53 13.73 -13.09
CA ARG A 107 -2.82 14.38 -13.46
C ARG A 107 -3.78 14.47 -12.27
N ILE A 108 -3.89 13.40 -11.48
CA ILE A 108 -4.73 13.37 -10.29
C ILE A 108 -4.18 14.32 -9.21
N ILE A 109 -2.87 14.30 -8.96
CA ILE A 109 -2.22 15.14 -7.94
C ILE A 109 -2.41 16.63 -8.21
N ARG A 110 -2.28 17.07 -9.48
CA ARG A 110 -2.58 18.45 -9.89
C ARG A 110 -4.00 18.85 -9.50
N THR A 111 -4.95 17.93 -9.73
CA THR A 111 -6.36 18.14 -9.41
C THR A 111 -6.56 18.28 -7.91
N ILE A 112 -5.98 17.37 -7.11
CA ILE A 112 -6.09 17.38 -5.65
C ILE A 112 -5.47 18.64 -5.05
N ASN A 113 -4.29 19.05 -5.54
CA ASN A 113 -3.57 20.22 -5.04
C ASN A 113 -4.06 21.53 -5.64
N ASN A 114 -4.94 21.49 -6.64
CA ASN A 114 -5.40 22.65 -7.42
C ASN A 114 -4.25 23.53 -7.95
N ARG A 115 -3.18 22.91 -8.45
CA ARG A 115 -2.01 23.59 -9.05
C ARG A 115 -1.20 22.65 -9.94
N SER A 116 -0.39 23.23 -10.81
CA SER A 116 0.63 22.52 -11.59
C SER A 116 1.88 22.20 -10.76
N PHE A 117 2.66 21.21 -11.21
CA PHE A 117 4.00 20.98 -10.68
C PHE A 117 4.91 22.15 -11.07
N LEU A 118 5.86 22.50 -10.20
CA LEU A 118 6.78 23.62 -10.44
C LEU A 118 7.62 23.45 -11.71
N TRP A 119 7.83 22.20 -12.13
CA TRP A 119 8.74 21.85 -13.22
C TRP A 119 8.07 21.84 -14.59
N GLU A 120 6.75 22.04 -14.67
CA GLU A 120 6.02 22.04 -15.95
C GLU A 120 6.37 23.23 -16.85
N GLY A 121 7.10 24.22 -16.32
CA GLY A 121 7.67 25.32 -17.10
C GLY A 121 9.19 25.22 -17.28
N ALA A 122 9.82 24.14 -16.81
CA ALA A 122 11.25 23.95 -16.92
C ALA A 122 11.63 23.41 -18.31
N PRO A 123 12.86 23.69 -18.79
CA PRO A 123 13.36 23.13 -20.04
C PRO A 123 13.37 21.59 -20.04
N ASP A 124 13.00 20.96 -21.17
CA ASP A 124 12.94 19.49 -21.31
C ASP A 124 14.28 18.76 -21.04
N ASN A 125 15.40 19.49 -20.99
CA ASN A 125 16.73 18.95 -20.72
C ASN A 125 17.10 18.98 -19.22
N GLU A 126 16.27 19.55 -18.35
CA GLU A 126 16.44 19.45 -16.90
C GLU A 126 15.74 18.19 -16.38
N LEU A 127 16.54 17.14 -16.13
CA LEU A 127 16.10 16.01 -15.33
C LEU A 127 15.87 16.50 -13.90
N HIS A 128 14.60 16.50 -13.49
CA HIS A 128 14.24 16.80 -12.12
C HIS A 128 13.96 15.49 -11.36
N GLU A 129 14.86 15.15 -10.44
CA GLU A 129 14.62 14.08 -9.48
C GLU A 129 13.75 14.61 -8.34
N LEU A 130 12.76 13.81 -7.92
CA LEU A 130 11.89 14.17 -6.81
C LEU A 130 12.68 14.09 -5.50
N ASP A 131 12.64 15.18 -4.74
CA ASP A 131 13.33 15.33 -3.47
C ASP A 131 12.40 15.94 -2.41
N ILE A 132 12.70 15.65 -1.14
CA ILE A 132 11.97 16.14 0.01
C ILE A 132 12.62 17.45 0.49
N ASN A 133 11.88 18.54 0.40
CA ASN A 133 12.30 19.83 0.95
C ASN A 133 12.09 19.90 2.46
N ASP A 134 10.98 19.34 2.95
CA ASP A 134 10.57 19.46 4.35
C ASP A 134 9.57 18.35 4.73
N ILE A 135 9.59 17.95 6.00
CA ILE A 135 8.60 17.04 6.59
C ILE A 135 7.98 17.73 7.80
N GLU A 136 6.70 18.06 7.69
CA GLU A 136 5.95 18.59 8.81
C GLU A 136 5.35 17.46 9.63
N TYR A 137 5.62 17.52 10.93
CA TYR A 137 5.09 16.61 11.92
C TYR A 137 3.92 17.25 12.66
N PRO A 138 2.88 16.48 13.05
CA PRO A 138 1.76 17.03 13.80
C PRO A 138 2.22 17.49 15.19
N LEU A 139 1.54 18.49 15.76
CA LEU A 139 1.93 19.07 17.07
C LEU A 139 2.05 18.03 18.19
N TYR A 140 1.24 16.98 18.15
CA TYR A 140 1.23 15.90 19.12
C TYR A 140 2.35 14.87 18.91
N TYR A 141 3.12 14.95 17.83
CA TYR A 141 4.17 13.97 17.50
C TYR A 141 5.18 13.82 18.63
N LYS A 142 5.56 14.90 19.33
CA LYS A 142 6.50 14.86 20.46
C LYS A 142 5.99 14.07 21.67
N TYR A 143 4.68 13.82 21.76
CA TYR A 143 4.04 13.16 22.90
C TYR A 143 3.58 11.73 22.58
N GLY A 144 3.54 11.34 21.30
CA GLY A 144 3.06 10.03 20.88
C GLY A 144 4.04 8.91 21.23
N ASN A 145 3.50 7.72 21.52
CA ASN A 145 4.31 6.50 21.62
C ASN A 145 5.00 6.24 20.27
N LYS A 146 6.30 6.00 20.34
CA LYS A 146 7.13 5.79 19.15
C LYS A 146 7.15 4.34 18.70
N ASP A 147 6.84 3.40 19.59
CA ASP A 147 7.05 1.98 19.36
C ASP A 147 5.78 1.22 18.92
N ASP A 148 4.59 1.77 19.18
CA ASP A 148 3.28 1.23 18.76
C ASP A 148 2.35 2.29 18.13
N GLY A 149 2.94 3.38 17.66
CA GLY A 149 2.20 4.54 17.18
C GLY A 149 1.82 4.50 15.70
N CYS A 150 0.85 5.35 15.37
CA CYS A 150 0.51 5.82 14.03
C CYS A 150 0.58 7.34 14.03
N THR A 151 1.17 7.93 12.99
CA THR A 151 1.20 9.38 12.81
C THR A 151 1.04 9.73 11.35
N THR A 152 0.58 10.94 11.06
CA THR A 152 0.49 11.44 9.70
C THR A 152 1.42 12.62 9.54
N VAL A 153 2.30 12.56 8.54
CA VAL A 153 3.22 13.64 8.20
C VAL A 153 2.83 14.30 6.88
N LEU A 154 3.21 15.56 6.71
CA LEU A 154 3.09 16.27 5.43
C LEU A 154 4.48 16.38 4.82
N VAL A 155 4.64 15.81 3.63
CA VAL A 155 5.91 15.79 2.90
C VAL A 155 5.85 16.87 1.83
N LYS A 156 6.65 17.92 1.96
CA LYS A 156 6.77 18.96 0.94
C LYS A 156 7.91 18.59 0.02
N ALA A 157 7.62 18.42 -1.26
CA ALA A 157 8.62 18.06 -2.24
C ALA A 157 9.04 19.25 -3.12
N ASN A 158 10.17 19.11 -3.78
CA ASN A 158 10.74 20.10 -4.72
C ASN A 158 9.92 20.28 -6.01
N ASP A 159 8.97 19.39 -6.28
CA ASP A 159 7.94 19.52 -7.33
C ASP A 159 6.84 20.54 -6.99
N GLY A 160 6.93 21.11 -5.79
CA GLY A 160 6.01 22.09 -5.23
C GLY A 160 4.81 21.49 -4.54
N MET A 161 4.60 20.18 -4.57
CA MET A 161 3.45 19.49 -3.99
C MET A 161 3.61 19.20 -2.50
N THR A 162 2.49 18.88 -1.86
CA THR A 162 2.47 18.41 -0.47
C THR A 162 1.74 17.08 -0.41
N TYR A 163 2.45 16.05 0.03
CA TYR A 163 1.96 14.69 0.12
C TYR A 163 1.68 14.34 1.58
N LYS A 164 0.41 14.05 1.87
CA LYS A 164 0.00 13.48 3.16
C LYS A 164 0.35 11.99 3.18
N THR A 165 1.10 11.55 4.19
CA THR A 165 1.50 10.15 4.35
C THR A 165 1.24 9.69 5.78
N THR A 166 0.48 8.61 5.94
CA THR A 166 0.31 7.93 7.22
C THR A 166 1.45 6.93 7.45
N VAL A 167 2.17 7.12 8.56
CA VAL A 167 3.29 6.28 9.00
C VAL A 167 2.87 5.48 10.22
N VAL A 168 3.15 4.18 10.21
CA VAL A 168 2.79 3.25 11.28
C VAL A 168 3.99 2.40 11.69
N THR A 169 3.92 1.88 12.90
CA THR A 169 4.78 0.78 13.38
C THR A 169 4.05 -0.56 13.27
N PRO A 170 4.76 -1.71 13.24
CA PRO A 170 4.08 -2.99 13.24
C PRO A 170 3.20 -3.19 14.49
N ASN A 171 3.66 -2.75 15.67
CA ASN A 171 2.88 -2.84 16.91
C ASN A 171 1.58 -2.04 16.90
N TYR A 172 1.49 -0.96 16.11
CA TYR A 172 0.23 -0.22 15.93
C TYR A 172 -0.90 -1.14 15.45
N TYR A 173 -0.60 -2.10 14.57
CA TYR A 173 -1.61 -3.06 14.11
C TYR A 173 -2.09 -3.97 15.22
N TYR A 174 -1.20 -4.46 16.09
CA TYR A 174 -1.62 -5.24 17.25
C TYR A 174 -2.45 -4.43 18.23
N TRP A 175 -2.06 -3.17 18.47
CA TRP A 175 -2.84 -2.26 19.29
C TRP A 175 -4.23 -2.06 18.69
N TYR A 176 -4.33 -1.69 17.41
CA TYR A 176 -5.59 -1.43 16.72
C TYR A 176 -6.52 -2.64 16.75
N MET A 177 -6.01 -3.82 16.38
CA MET A 177 -6.77 -5.08 16.39
C MET A 177 -7.30 -5.41 17.79
N ARG A 178 -6.48 -5.20 18.83
CA ARG A 178 -6.86 -5.44 20.23
C ARG A 178 -7.95 -4.49 20.70
N GLU A 179 -7.76 -3.18 20.49
CA GLU A 179 -8.70 -2.15 20.93
C GLU A 179 -10.08 -2.30 20.26
N ASN A 180 -10.10 -2.77 19.01
CA ASN A 180 -11.34 -2.97 18.25
C ASN A 180 -11.90 -4.40 18.37
N GLY A 181 -11.21 -5.32 19.06
CA GLY A 181 -11.65 -6.70 19.19
C GLY A 181 -11.72 -7.49 17.87
N ILE A 182 -10.88 -7.13 16.90
CA ILE A 182 -10.82 -7.75 15.56
C ILE A 182 -9.48 -8.46 15.32
N GLY A 183 -9.45 -9.36 14.34
CA GLY A 183 -8.28 -10.17 14.00
C GLY A 183 -7.47 -9.67 12.81
N TYR A 184 -7.82 -8.53 12.23
CA TYR A 184 -7.23 -8.00 11.00
C TYR A 184 -7.31 -6.48 10.94
N MET A 185 -6.52 -5.85 10.06
CA MET A 185 -6.66 -4.43 9.73
C MET A 185 -7.74 -4.29 8.65
N PRO A 186 -8.79 -3.47 8.88
CA PRO A 186 -9.79 -3.18 7.87
C PRO A 186 -9.19 -2.64 6.57
N ALA A 187 -9.92 -2.79 5.47
CA ALA A 187 -9.53 -2.27 4.17
C ALA A 187 -9.24 -0.77 4.27
N SER A 188 -7.98 -0.42 4.02
CA SER A 188 -7.50 0.95 4.16
C SER A 188 -6.49 1.29 3.07
N PRO A 189 -6.26 2.58 2.82
CA PRO A 189 -5.10 3.01 2.08
C PRO A 189 -3.82 2.44 2.68
N PRO A 190 -2.76 2.33 1.87
CA PRO A 190 -1.48 1.81 2.32
C PRO A 190 -0.84 2.72 3.39
N HIS A 191 -0.12 2.11 4.33
CA HIS A 191 0.64 2.80 5.34
C HIS A 191 2.15 2.70 5.06
N LEU A 192 2.90 3.75 5.38
CA LEU A 192 4.36 3.71 5.40
C LEU A 192 4.82 3.03 6.70
N MET A 193 5.50 1.90 6.57
CA MET A 193 5.88 1.06 7.73
C MET A 193 7.31 1.36 8.19
N VAL A 194 7.45 1.77 9.46
CA VAL A 194 8.75 2.03 10.10
C VAL A 194 8.88 1.23 11.40
N ARG A 195 10.10 0.89 11.80
CA ARG A 195 10.38 0.15 13.03
C ARG A 195 9.87 0.88 14.28
N SER A 196 10.08 2.20 14.30
CA SER A 196 9.68 3.13 15.35
C SER A 196 9.47 4.50 14.72
N LEU A 197 8.57 5.33 15.27
CA LEU A 197 8.24 6.66 14.76
C LEU A 197 9.32 7.71 15.11
N THR A 198 10.58 7.40 14.84
CA THR A 198 11.67 8.38 14.91
C THR A 198 11.71 9.20 13.63
N LYS A 199 12.19 10.45 13.72
CA LYS A 199 12.29 11.29 12.52
C LYS A 199 13.25 10.70 11.48
N GLU A 200 14.31 10.07 11.95
CA GLU A 200 15.31 9.40 11.11
C GLU A 200 14.69 8.24 10.31
N TYR A 201 13.94 7.34 10.95
CA TYR A 201 13.34 6.21 10.24
C TYR A 201 12.23 6.64 9.30
N ILE A 202 11.48 7.68 9.66
CA ILE A 202 10.47 8.30 8.80
C ILE A 202 11.13 8.91 7.56
N GLN A 203 12.22 9.67 7.73
CA GLN A 203 12.99 10.23 6.62
C GLN A 203 13.50 9.13 5.68
N GLN A 204 14.17 8.10 6.20
CA GLN A 204 14.69 6.99 5.40
C GLN A 204 13.59 6.29 4.59
N ALA A 205 12.43 6.05 5.22
CA ALA A 205 11.30 5.41 4.56
C ALA A 205 10.67 6.28 3.46
N LEU A 206 10.65 7.60 3.66
CA LEU A 206 10.14 8.55 2.68
C LEU A 206 11.10 8.75 1.51
N GLU A 207 12.40 8.82 1.76
CA GLU A 207 13.44 8.85 0.72
C GLU A 207 13.33 7.62 -0.19
N TYR A 208 13.09 6.45 0.39
CA TYR A 208 12.81 5.23 -0.38
C TYR A 208 11.59 5.40 -1.31
N CYS A 209 10.57 6.14 -0.87
CA CYS A 209 9.38 6.38 -1.67
C CYS A 209 9.58 7.35 -2.85
N LEU A 210 10.74 8.02 -2.95
CA LEU A 210 11.12 8.94 -4.03
C LEU A 210 11.63 8.21 -5.29
N GLU A 211 11.97 6.92 -5.17
CA GLU A 211 12.34 6.08 -6.31
C GLU A 211 11.27 6.14 -7.42
N ASP A 212 11.71 5.97 -8.66
CA ASP A 212 10.85 5.99 -9.85
C ASP A 212 9.96 7.25 -9.94
N ASN A 213 10.54 8.44 -9.74
CA ASN A 213 9.83 9.72 -9.74
C ASN A 213 8.71 9.75 -8.69
N GLY A 214 9.01 9.26 -7.49
CA GLY A 214 8.10 9.27 -6.35
C GLY A 214 6.90 8.36 -6.51
N TYR A 215 7.01 7.26 -7.27
CA TYR A 215 5.85 6.41 -7.58
C TYR A 215 5.07 6.02 -6.32
N ASN A 216 5.78 5.54 -5.30
CA ASN A 216 5.15 5.08 -4.06
C ASN A 216 4.56 6.23 -3.25
N LEU A 217 5.24 7.38 -3.18
CA LEU A 217 4.73 8.57 -2.50
C LEU A 217 3.43 9.06 -3.14
N LYS A 218 3.40 9.14 -4.47
CA LYS A 218 2.24 9.56 -5.27
C LYS A 218 1.09 8.56 -5.14
N PHE A 219 1.39 7.27 -5.26
CA PHE A 219 0.40 6.20 -5.10
C PHE A 219 -0.24 6.25 -3.70
N ASN A 220 0.58 6.36 -2.64
CA ASN A 220 0.12 6.43 -1.26
C ASN A 220 -0.83 7.63 -1.05
N PHE A 221 -0.41 8.81 -1.52
CA PHE A 221 -1.19 10.03 -1.41
C PHE A 221 -2.54 9.92 -2.14
N ILE A 222 -2.56 9.40 -3.37
CA ILE A 222 -3.81 9.25 -4.14
C ILE A 222 -4.73 8.21 -3.50
N ALA A 223 -4.19 7.07 -3.08
CA ALA A 223 -4.95 6.02 -2.41
C ALA A 223 -5.59 6.52 -1.11
N GLN A 224 -4.87 7.33 -0.31
CA GLN A 224 -5.40 7.95 0.91
C GLN A 224 -6.54 8.94 0.68
N ASN A 225 -6.68 9.43 -0.55
CA ASN A 225 -7.75 10.33 -0.91
C ASN A 225 -8.83 9.66 -1.80
N GLY A 226 -8.73 8.35 -2.06
CA GLY A 226 -9.75 7.58 -2.78
C GLY A 226 -9.93 7.94 -4.26
N TYR A 227 -8.90 8.50 -4.91
CA TYR A 227 -9.04 9.10 -6.25
C TYR A 227 -8.69 8.18 -7.44
N PHE A 228 -8.28 6.92 -7.22
CA PHE A 228 -8.04 6.01 -8.36
C PHE A 228 -9.35 5.68 -9.09
N ASP A 229 -9.35 5.84 -10.42
CA ASP A 229 -10.51 5.64 -11.27
C ASP A 229 -10.85 4.15 -11.43
N MET A 230 -11.96 3.74 -10.80
CA MET A 230 -12.48 2.37 -10.88
C MET A 230 -12.74 1.88 -12.31
N LYS A 231 -13.18 2.74 -13.23
CA LYS A 231 -13.42 2.33 -14.62
C LYS A 231 -12.11 1.99 -15.32
N LYS A 232 -11.06 2.77 -15.08
CA LYS A 232 -9.73 2.48 -15.64
C LYS A 232 -9.13 1.21 -15.03
N MET A 233 -9.27 1.00 -13.72
CA MET A 233 -8.84 -0.24 -13.07
C MET A 233 -9.60 -1.46 -13.60
N ASN A 234 -10.93 -1.38 -13.73
CA ASN A 234 -11.73 -2.46 -14.31
C ASN A 234 -11.32 -2.79 -15.76
N LYS A 235 -10.91 -1.77 -16.55
CA LYS A 235 -10.39 -2.00 -17.90
C LYS A 235 -9.07 -2.80 -17.86
N MET A 236 -8.14 -2.42 -16.98
CA MET A 236 -6.87 -3.16 -16.81
C MET A 236 -7.13 -4.61 -16.41
N LEU A 237 -8.07 -4.84 -15.49
CA LEU A 237 -8.44 -6.19 -15.05
C LEU A 237 -9.06 -7.03 -16.18
N ALA A 238 -9.84 -6.42 -17.06
CA ALA A 238 -10.38 -7.11 -18.24
C ALA A 238 -9.26 -7.53 -19.23
N GLU A 239 -8.22 -6.70 -19.39
CA GLU A 239 -7.04 -7.03 -20.20
C GLU A 239 -6.26 -8.19 -19.58
N ILE A 240 -5.96 -8.14 -18.28
CA ILE A 240 -5.30 -9.23 -17.54
C ILE A 240 -6.10 -10.53 -17.62
N LYS A 241 -7.42 -10.47 -17.43
CA LYS A 241 -8.30 -11.63 -17.55
C LYS A 241 -8.22 -12.25 -18.94
N LYS A 242 -8.12 -11.43 -20.00
CA LYS A 242 -7.99 -11.94 -21.37
C LYS A 242 -6.70 -12.73 -21.52
N GLU A 243 -5.58 -12.18 -21.04
CA GLU A 243 -4.28 -12.85 -21.06
C GLU A 243 -4.31 -14.17 -20.27
N GLN A 244 -4.86 -14.17 -19.06
CA GLN A 244 -5.01 -15.38 -18.24
C GLN A 244 -5.81 -16.49 -18.93
N ASN A 245 -6.86 -16.13 -19.68
CA ASN A 245 -7.67 -17.11 -20.42
C ASN A 245 -6.97 -17.64 -21.68
N GLU A 246 -6.17 -16.81 -22.35
CA GLU A 246 -5.36 -17.24 -23.49
C GLU A 246 -4.33 -18.29 -23.05
N PHE A 247 -3.63 -18.06 -21.93
CA PHE A 247 -2.68 -19.03 -21.38
C PHE A 247 -3.33 -20.37 -20.98
N ARG A 248 -4.55 -20.36 -20.43
CA ARG A 248 -5.25 -21.60 -20.01
C ARG A 248 -5.82 -22.43 -21.17
N GLN A 249 -5.89 -21.88 -22.39
CA GLN A 249 -6.35 -22.64 -23.57
C GLN A 249 -5.23 -23.45 -24.23
N ASP A 250 -3.98 -23.19 -23.86
CA ASP A 250 -2.79 -23.85 -24.39
C ASP A 250 -2.27 -25.02 -23.50
N GLU A 251 -2.95 -25.30 -22.36
CA GLU A 251 -2.71 -26.45 -21.46
C GLU A 251 -3.76 -27.57 -21.65
#